data_AF-A0A1L5KFT0-F1
#
_entry.id   AF-A0A1L5KFT0-F1
#
_cell.length_a   1.000
_cell.length_b   1.000
_cell.length_c   1.000
_cell.angle_alpha   90.00
_cell.angle_beta   90.00
_cell.angle_gamma   90.00
#
_symmetry.space_group_name_H-M   'P 1'
#
loop_
_entity.id
_entity.type
_entity.pdbx_description
1 polymer ?
#
loop_
_entity_poly.entity_id
_entity_poly.type
_entity_poly.pdbx_seq_one_letter_code
_entity_poly.pdbx_strand_id
1 'polypeptide(L)'
;MRERERRKGGPEKGREQNREENRSLLIGRNPIIEALKSGREMEKILIAKGSGGSVVKIAAMAREMGVPVYEREKSALDRIAPGQAHQGVAAYVSAYRYGELKDIYDKAAEQGEDPFIILTESSFPSADPAA
;
A
#
# COMPACT_ATOMS: atom_id res chain seq x y z
N MET A 1 30.87 -5.80 -49.13
CA MET A 1 29.90 -4.70 -48.99
C MET A 1 28.73 -5.26 -48.18
N ARG A 2 28.40 -4.63 -47.04
CA ARG A 2 27.15 -4.63 -46.23
C ARG A 2 26.34 -5.94 -46.18
N GLU A 3 26.01 -6.48 -45.01
CA GLU A 3 24.87 -5.93 -44.26
C GLU A 3 24.94 -6.33 -42.77
N ARG A 4 24.81 -5.32 -41.91
CA ARG A 4 24.60 -5.48 -40.47
C ARG A 4 23.10 -5.60 -40.25
N GLU A 5 22.60 -6.76 -39.88
CA GLU A 5 21.27 -6.84 -39.26
C GLU A 5 21.41 -6.82 -37.74
N ARG A 6 21.26 -5.60 -37.21
CA ARG A 6 20.90 -5.36 -35.82
C ARG A 6 19.53 -5.97 -35.57
N ARG A 7 19.42 -7.04 -34.77
CA ARG A 7 18.15 -7.39 -34.14
C ARG A 7 18.06 -6.74 -32.77
N LYS A 8 17.19 -5.73 -32.71
CA LYS A 8 16.76 -4.98 -31.53
C LYS A 8 15.85 -5.85 -30.65
N GLY A 9 16.05 -5.72 -29.34
CA GLY A 9 15.08 -5.71 -28.23
C GLY A 9 13.82 -6.60 -28.28
N GLY A 10 13.69 -7.48 -27.29
CA GLY A 10 12.42 -7.95 -26.74
C GLY A 10 12.61 -8.87 -25.52
N PRO A 11 11.61 -9.05 -24.63
CA PRO A 11 10.39 -8.28 -24.38
C PRO A 11 10.36 -7.67 -22.94
N GLU A 12 10.04 -6.37 -22.81
CA GLU A 12 9.85 -5.69 -21.50
C GLU A 12 8.54 -6.06 -20.77
N LYS A 13 7.67 -6.88 -21.38
CA LYS A 13 6.31 -7.16 -20.90
C LYS A 13 6.21 -7.98 -19.60
N GLY A 14 7.28 -8.66 -19.18
CA GLY A 14 7.26 -9.52 -17.98
C GLY A 14 7.41 -8.78 -16.63
N ARG A 15 7.93 -7.54 -16.62
CA ARG A 15 8.17 -6.78 -15.37
C ARG A 15 6.92 -6.05 -14.86
N GLU A 16 5.98 -5.76 -15.74
CA GLU A 16 4.82 -4.92 -15.42
C GLU A 16 3.68 -5.74 -14.78
N GLN A 17 3.47 -6.98 -15.23
CA GLN A 17 2.47 -7.90 -14.67
C GLN A 17 2.80 -8.28 -13.20
N ASN A 18 4.08 -8.54 -12.89
CA ASN A 18 4.52 -8.88 -11.53
C ASN A 18 4.44 -7.68 -10.55
N ARG A 19 4.43 -6.44 -11.08
CA ARG A 19 4.23 -5.22 -10.28
C ARG A 19 2.77 -5.00 -9.88
N GLU A 20 1.81 -5.46 -10.68
CA GLU A 20 0.38 -5.40 -10.35
C GLU A 20 -0.01 -6.39 -9.26
N GLU A 21 0.56 -7.61 -9.27
CA GLU A 21 0.29 -8.65 -8.27
C GLU A 21 0.80 -8.29 -6.86
N ASN A 22 1.82 -7.44 -6.75
CA ASN A 22 2.39 -7.02 -5.46
C ASN A 22 1.87 -5.66 -4.94
N ARG A 23 0.90 -5.05 -5.61
CA ARG A 23 0.30 -3.77 -5.18
C ARG A 23 -0.86 -4.01 -4.24
N SER A 24 -0.71 -3.57 -3.01
CA SER A 24 -1.84 -3.50 -2.07
C SER A 24 -2.55 -2.15 -2.19
N LEU A 25 -3.88 -2.15 -2.02
CA LEU A 25 -4.70 -0.94 -2.03
C LEU A 25 -5.13 -0.60 -0.60
N LEU A 26 -4.81 0.61 -0.14
CA LEU A 26 -5.35 1.18 1.09
C LEU A 26 -6.48 2.15 0.76
N ILE A 27 -7.60 2.03 1.46
CA ILE A 27 -8.83 2.77 1.19
C ILE A 27 -9.22 3.57 2.44
N GLY A 28 -9.60 4.84 2.25
CA GLY A 28 -10.09 5.69 3.33
C GLY A 28 -9.01 6.52 4.02
N ARG A 29 -9.45 7.47 4.85
CA ARG A 29 -8.59 8.53 5.40
C ARG A 29 -7.62 8.02 6.47
N ASN A 30 -8.13 7.30 7.46
CA ASN A 30 -7.32 6.87 8.61
C ASN A 30 -6.23 5.86 8.23
N PRO A 31 -6.52 4.79 7.44
CA PRO A 31 -5.48 3.86 7.01
C PRO A 31 -4.33 4.54 6.27
N ILE A 32 -4.64 5.53 5.44
CA ILE A 32 -3.63 6.28 4.68
C ILE A 32 -2.84 7.24 5.57
N ILE A 33 -3.50 7.92 6.52
CA ILE A 33 -2.81 8.76 7.51
C ILE A 33 -1.82 7.92 8.32
N GLU A 34 -2.23 6.73 8.77
CA GLU A 34 -1.38 5.85 9.57
C GLU A 34 -0.22 5.28 8.76
N ALA A 35 -0.48 4.88 7.52
CA ALA A 35 0.56 4.41 6.63
C ALA A 35 1.58 5.53 6.30
N LEU A 36 1.15 6.77 6.13
CA LEU A 36 2.07 7.90 5.97
C LEU A 36 2.89 8.15 7.25
N LYS A 37 2.27 8.13 8.43
CA LYS A 37 2.97 8.32 9.71
C LYS A 37 4.00 7.24 10.01
N SER A 38 3.71 5.99 9.66
CA SER A 38 4.61 4.85 9.87
C SER A 38 5.74 4.79 8.83
N GLY A 39 5.79 5.72 7.87
CA GLY A 39 6.79 5.70 6.82
C GLY A 39 6.58 4.57 5.81
N ARG A 40 5.37 3.99 5.73
CA ARG A 40 5.08 2.94 4.75
C ARG A 40 5.25 3.49 3.35
N GLU A 41 6.02 2.79 2.54
CA GLU A 41 6.28 3.17 1.17
C GLU A 41 4.98 3.12 0.34
N MET A 42 4.70 4.22 -0.36
CA MET A 42 3.53 4.38 -1.20
C MET A 42 3.95 4.75 -2.61
N GLU A 43 3.32 4.12 -3.59
CA GLU A 43 3.60 4.43 -4.99
C GLU A 43 2.85 5.67 -5.47
N LYS A 44 1.58 5.81 -5.05
CA LYS A 44 0.75 6.98 -5.36
C LYS A 44 -0.49 7.05 -4.48
N ILE A 45 -0.99 8.26 -4.28
CA ILE A 45 -2.28 8.54 -3.62
C ILE A 45 -3.24 9.14 -4.65
N LEU A 46 -4.48 8.67 -4.63
CA LEU A 46 -5.58 9.21 -5.42
C LEU A 46 -6.54 9.97 -4.49
N ILE A 47 -6.85 11.21 -4.84
CA ILE A 47 -7.83 12.04 -4.13
C ILE A 47 -9.01 12.36 -5.04
N ALA A 48 -10.23 12.30 -4.53
CA ALA A 48 -11.41 12.69 -5.30
C ALA A 48 -11.49 14.22 -5.40
N LYS A 49 -11.86 14.74 -6.58
CA LYS A 49 -12.08 16.17 -6.79
C LYS A 49 -13.05 16.77 -5.77
N GLY A 50 -12.74 17.97 -5.30
CA GLY A 50 -13.55 18.69 -4.31
C GLY A 50 -13.55 18.08 -2.90
N SER A 51 -12.66 17.10 -2.61
CA SER A 51 -12.54 16.53 -1.28
C SER A 51 -11.86 17.50 -0.30
N GLY A 52 -12.57 17.84 0.78
CA GLY A 52 -12.05 18.70 1.85
C GLY A 52 -11.63 17.95 3.12
N GLY A 53 -11.32 18.73 4.17
CA GLY A 53 -10.98 18.21 5.50
C GLY A 53 -9.65 17.47 5.53
N SER A 54 -9.63 16.27 6.13
CA SER A 54 -8.40 15.49 6.30
C SER A 54 -7.73 15.07 4.99
N VAL A 55 -8.42 15.11 3.85
CA VAL A 55 -7.82 14.83 2.53
C VAL A 55 -6.76 15.87 2.17
N VAL A 56 -6.96 17.14 2.56
CA VAL A 56 -5.96 18.20 2.37
C VAL A 56 -4.69 17.92 3.18
N LYS A 57 -4.86 17.47 4.43
CA LYS A 57 -3.75 17.06 5.30
C LYS A 57 -3.00 15.86 4.71
N ILE A 58 -3.72 14.86 4.20
CA ILE A 58 -3.11 13.69 3.52
C ILE A 58 -2.28 14.15 2.32
N ALA A 59 -2.81 15.04 1.49
CA ALA A 59 -2.07 15.56 0.35
C ALA A 59 -0.81 16.35 0.76
N ALA A 60 -0.85 17.08 1.87
CA ALA A 60 0.33 17.77 2.40
C ALA A 60 1.39 16.77 2.89
N MET A 61 1.02 15.82 3.75
CA MET A 61 1.92 14.77 4.25
C MET A 61 2.55 13.96 3.11
N ALA A 62 1.75 13.62 2.09
CA ALA A 62 2.24 12.90 0.92
C ALA A 62 3.30 13.68 0.15
N ARG A 63 3.11 15.00 -0.04
CA ARG A 63 4.11 15.86 -0.69
C ARG A 63 5.39 15.97 0.12
N GLU A 64 5.30 16.10 1.44
CA GLU A 64 6.47 16.11 2.34
C GLU A 64 7.28 14.81 2.21
N MET A 65 6.61 13.67 2.02
CA MET A 65 7.24 12.36 1.83
C MET A 65 7.61 12.05 0.37
N GLY A 66 7.40 12.98 -0.57
CA GLY A 66 7.68 12.77 -2.00
C GLY A 66 6.74 11.78 -2.70
N VAL A 67 5.60 11.43 -2.10
CA VAL A 67 4.61 10.52 -2.69
C VAL A 67 3.73 11.27 -3.70
N PRO A 68 3.64 10.81 -4.96
CA PRO A 68 2.77 11.42 -5.96
C PRO A 68 1.29 11.41 -5.57
N VAL A 69 0.63 12.56 -5.67
CA VAL A 69 -0.81 12.72 -5.42
C VAL A 69 -1.53 13.06 -6.73
N TYR A 70 -2.54 12.27 -7.09
CA TYR A 70 -3.35 12.48 -8.28
C TYR A 70 -4.79 12.75 -7.94
N GLU A 71 -5.31 13.87 -8.44
CA GLU A 71 -6.72 14.18 -8.34
C GLU A 71 -7.52 13.43 -9.42
N ARG A 72 -8.66 12.85 -9.03
CA ARG A 72 -9.51 12.01 -9.88
C ARG A 72 -10.99 12.26 -9.62
N GLU A 73 -11.83 11.88 -10.57
CA GLU A 73 -13.28 11.84 -10.34
C GLU A 73 -13.63 10.83 -9.25
N LYS A 74 -14.69 11.10 -8.48
CA LYS A 74 -15.17 10.19 -7.43
C LYS A 74 -15.40 8.77 -7.97
N SER A 75 -15.99 8.66 -9.16
CA SER A 75 -16.24 7.39 -9.86
C SER A 75 -14.99 6.58 -10.19
N ALA A 76 -13.81 7.21 -10.24
CA ALA A 76 -12.56 6.48 -10.39
C ALA A 76 -12.16 5.78 -9.08
N LEU A 77 -12.44 6.40 -7.93
CA LEU A 77 -12.21 5.79 -6.62
C LEU A 77 -13.23 4.68 -6.35
N ASP A 78 -14.49 4.88 -6.72
CA ASP A 78 -15.54 3.85 -6.60
C ASP A 78 -15.17 2.56 -7.35
N ARG A 79 -14.55 2.69 -8.54
CA ARG A 79 -14.12 1.54 -9.36
C ARG A 79 -13.00 0.72 -8.74
N ILE A 80 -12.08 1.36 -8.02
CA ILE A 80 -10.93 0.67 -7.41
C ILE A 80 -11.23 0.20 -5.98
N ALA A 81 -12.25 0.77 -5.33
CA ALA A 81 -12.68 0.44 -3.98
C ALA A 81 -14.12 -0.13 -3.96
N PRO A 82 -14.42 -1.22 -4.70
CA PRO A 82 -15.76 -1.76 -4.77
C PRO A 82 -16.25 -2.19 -3.39
N GLY A 83 -17.42 -1.69 -2.99
CA GLY A 83 -18.04 -2.02 -1.70
C GLY A 83 -17.38 -1.39 -0.47
N GLN A 84 -16.37 -0.52 -0.64
CA GLN A 84 -15.68 0.13 0.48
C GLN A 84 -15.86 1.64 0.46
N ALA A 85 -16.04 2.24 1.64
CA ALA A 85 -16.16 3.69 1.79
C ALA A 85 -14.78 4.37 1.67
N HIS A 86 -14.42 4.83 0.47
CA HIS A 86 -13.12 5.48 0.22
C HIS A 86 -13.00 6.90 0.80
N GLN A 87 -14.10 7.57 1.16
CA GLN A 87 -14.10 8.89 1.81
C GLN A 87 -13.29 10.00 1.08
N GLY A 88 -13.17 9.85 -0.24
CA GLY A 88 -12.42 10.76 -1.11
C GLY A 88 -10.93 10.45 -1.27
N VAL A 89 -10.41 9.33 -0.77
CA VAL A 89 -8.98 9.00 -0.86
C VAL A 89 -8.69 7.49 -0.94
N ALA A 90 -7.70 7.11 -1.75
CA ALA A 90 -7.14 5.76 -1.84
C ALA A 90 -5.64 5.82 -2.12
N ALA A 91 -4.87 4.83 -1.71
CA ALA A 91 -3.43 4.76 -1.96
C ALA A 91 -2.99 3.39 -2.45
N TYR A 92 -2.13 3.37 -3.46
CA TYR A 92 -1.39 2.17 -3.85
C TYR A 92 -0.11 2.13 -3.05
N VAL A 93 0.11 1.02 -2.36
CA VAL A 93 1.28 0.82 -1.50
C VAL A 93 2.04 -0.41 -1.95
N SER A 94 3.35 -0.40 -1.73
CA SER A 94 4.14 -1.60 -1.94
C SER A 94 3.69 -2.71 -0.99
N ALA A 95 3.94 -3.96 -1.39
CA ALA A 95 3.66 -5.12 -0.56
C ALA A 95 4.25 -4.93 0.83
N TYR A 96 3.44 -5.20 1.85
CA TYR A 96 3.92 -5.10 3.22
C TYR A 96 4.96 -6.20 3.45
N ARG A 97 6.18 -5.83 3.81
CA ARG A 97 7.19 -6.79 4.22
C ARG A 97 6.96 -7.14 5.68
N TYR A 98 6.42 -8.33 5.91
CA TYR A 98 6.34 -8.89 7.25
C TYR A 98 7.75 -9.19 7.75
N GLY A 99 8.01 -8.84 9.01
CA GLY A 99 9.24 -9.23 9.69
C GLY A 99 9.16 -10.68 10.16
N GLU A 100 10.32 -11.31 10.22
CA GLU A 100 10.49 -12.64 10.81
C GLU A 100 10.62 -12.53 12.34
N LEU A 101 10.37 -13.63 13.05
CA LEU A 101 10.55 -13.67 14.50
C LEU A 101 11.98 -13.27 14.92
N LYS A 102 12.98 -13.62 14.09
CA LYS A 102 14.38 -13.22 14.31
C LYS A 102 14.56 -11.70 14.33
N ASP A 103 13.85 -10.96 13.48
CA ASP A 103 13.95 -9.50 13.42
C ASP A 103 13.49 -8.85 14.74
N ILE A 104 12.55 -9.48 15.44
CA ILE A 104 12.06 -9.03 16.75
C ILE A 104 13.16 -9.22 17.81
N TYR A 105 13.80 -10.39 17.85
CA TYR A 105 14.87 -10.68 18.81
C TYR A 105 16.11 -9.82 18.58
N ASP A 106 16.52 -9.64 17.31
CA ASP A 106 17.68 -8.82 16.96
C ASP A 106 17.46 -7.37 17.42
N LYS A 107 16.26 -6.82 17.18
CA LYS A 107 15.90 -5.45 17.58
C LYS A 107 15.90 -5.25 19.11
N ALA A 108 15.42 -6.24 19.86
CA ALA A 108 15.44 -6.19 21.33
C ALA A 108 16.89 -6.22 21.86
N ALA A 109 17.73 -7.10 21.29
CA ALA A 109 19.15 -7.19 21.64
C ALA A 109 19.91 -5.89 21.34
N GLU A 110 19.63 -5.24 20.20
CA GLU A 110 20.21 -3.92 19.84
C GLU A 110 19.86 -2.82 20.85
N GLN A 111 18.68 -2.91 21.47
CA GLN A 111 18.20 -1.95 22.46
C GLN A 111 18.60 -2.32 23.89
N GLY A 112 19.19 -3.50 24.11
CA GLY A 112 19.57 -3.99 25.43
C GLY A 112 18.37 -4.33 26.33
N GLU A 113 17.22 -4.65 25.73
CA GLU A 113 15.96 -4.95 26.42
C GLU A 113 15.50 -6.38 26.13
N ASP A 114 14.74 -6.98 27.06
CA ASP A 114 14.09 -8.27 26.83
C ASP A 114 12.85 -8.09 25.91
N PRO A 115 12.65 -8.96 24.90
CA PRO A 115 11.50 -8.84 24.01
C PRO A 115 10.19 -9.18 24.73
N PHE A 116 9.20 -8.29 24.63
CA PHE A 116 7.82 -8.54 25.09
C PHE A 116 6.90 -8.82 23.90
N ILE A 117 6.49 -10.09 23.76
CA ILE A 117 5.71 -10.57 22.60
C ILE A 117 4.26 -10.84 23.02
N ILE A 118 3.31 -10.28 22.29
CA ILE A 118 1.88 -10.55 22.45
C ILE A 118 1.44 -11.52 21.36
N LEU A 119 0.89 -12.66 21.76
CA LEU A 119 0.26 -13.64 20.88
C LEU A 119 -1.25 -13.50 20.99
N THR A 120 -1.91 -13.21 19.86
CA THR A 120 -3.37 -13.12 19.80
C THR A 120 -3.94 -14.35 19.12
N GLU A 121 -4.87 -15.03 19.78
CA GLU A 121 -5.72 -16.04 19.16
C GLU A 121 -6.98 -15.35 18.62
N SER A 122 -7.37 -15.65 17.39
CA SER A 122 -8.60 -15.14 16.80
C SER A 122 -9.52 -16.32 16.50
N SER A 123 -10.14 -16.89 17.54
CA SER A 123 -11.26 -17.81 17.38
C SER A 123 -12.49 -16.98 17.03
N PHE A 124 -12.77 -16.86 15.74
CA PHE A 124 -14.15 -16.65 15.33
C PHE A 124 -14.85 -18.00 15.47
N PRO A 125 -15.97 -18.11 16.21
CA PRO A 125 -16.79 -19.31 16.08
C PRO A 125 -17.11 -19.46 14.60
N SER A 126 -16.79 -20.62 14.04
CA SER A 126 -17.20 -20.96 12.69
C SER A 126 -18.69 -20.63 12.57
N ALA A 127 -19.05 -19.77 11.63
CA ALA A 127 -20.42 -19.66 11.17
C ALA A 127 -20.75 -20.95 10.40
N ASP A 128 -20.73 -22.08 11.10
CA ASP A 128 -21.32 -23.31 10.62
C ASP A 128 -22.77 -23.28 11.11
N PRO A 129 -23.75 -23.04 10.21
CA PRO A 129 -25.16 -23.10 10.56
C PRO A 129 -25.63 -24.54 10.85
N ALA A 130 -24.75 -25.55 10.81
CA ALA A 130 -25.08 -26.96 11.03
C ALA A 130 -24.51 -27.58 12.32
N ALA A 131 -24.00 -26.79 13.27
CA ALA A 131 -23.66 -27.26 14.62
C ALA A 131 -24.82 -27.12 15.61
#